data_AF-A0A420DVB6-F1
#
_entry.id   AF-A0A420DVB6-F1
#
_cell.length_a   1.000
_cell.length_b   1.000
_cell.length_c   1.000
_cell.angle_alpha   90.00
_cell.angle_beta   90.00
_cell.angle_gamma   90.00
#
_symmetry.space_group_name_H-M   'P 1'
#
loop_
_entity.id
_entity.type
_entity.pdbx_description
1 polymer ?
#
loop_
_entity_poly.entity_id
_entity_poly.type
_entity_poly.pdbx_seq_one_letter_code
_entity_poly.pdbx_strand_id
1 'polypeptide(L)'
;MKTIIQVCVLLVLLVNCTNKNKTISQIAKGKQNYTTNVNLCVQNNKISNDWIKAITIRHSEKFIDSLSQVERTLTKEEIEWYKLVNSRAPQWNQLKDSLKVPFGDIYINDTTYVYLGYQGHDDAFTYKYQTVCFNLTALVKEYGSAKQAKNKIRMDRFFAHEYTHLLSKEWAKQTEQNLKTFKDSILWECMYEGLGMYRSMSDKWFPKGDSLSTVADKTFETLYPIFTERLITIETSENLTQDDKIRLHKNLSRGSMKKKWGALPVAVWLAMESKGNDKNLIPWIKMGSKALIPLAKKYLTGKSKIKFKKVF
;
A
#
# COMPACT_ATOMS: atom_id res chain seq x y z
N MET A 1 77.11 15.92 26.93
CA MET A 1 77.87 17.16 26.76
C MET A 1 77.55 17.70 25.36
N LYS A 2 76.86 18.85 25.29
CA LYS A 2 76.57 19.69 24.08
C LYS A 2 75.68 19.05 22.98
N THR A 3 74.82 19.71 22.20
CA THR A 3 74.03 20.97 22.20
C THR A 3 73.11 20.85 20.96
N ILE A 4 71.78 21.03 21.14
CA ILE A 4 70.76 21.79 20.36
C ILE A 4 70.81 21.88 18.80
N ILE A 5 69.58 21.90 18.22
CA ILE A 5 69.03 22.71 17.09
C ILE A 5 68.49 21.82 15.94
N GLN A 6 67.19 21.46 15.90
CA GLN A 6 66.06 22.16 15.25
C GLN A 6 66.29 22.60 13.79
N VAL A 7 65.47 22.11 12.86
CA VAL A 7 64.58 22.91 11.97
C VAL A 7 63.92 21.98 10.93
N CYS A 8 62.61 22.19 10.77
CA CYS A 8 61.68 21.57 9.84
C CYS A 8 62.07 21.76 8.35
N VAL A 9 61.46 20.94 7.46
CA VAL A 9 60.59 21.37 6.35
C VAL A 9 60.31 20.17 5.41
N LEU A 10 59.03 19.79 5.40
CA LEU A 10 58.17 19.44 4.27
C LEU A 10 58.64 18.49 3.13
N LEU A 11 57.86 17.39 3.04
CA LEU A 11 56.97 17.02 1.93
C LEU A 11 57.52 16.15 0.76
N VAL A 12 56.86 14.98 0.62
CA VAL A 12 56.36 14.34 -0.63
C VAL A 12 57.16 13.18 -1.26
N LEU A 13 56.46 12.03 -1.24
CA LEU A 13 56.38 10.95 -2.25
C LEU A 13 57.56 9.98 -2.42
N LEU A 14 57.37 8.73 -1.98
CA LEU A 14 56.90 7.62 -2.83
C LEU A 14 56.89 6.30 -2.04
N VAL A 15 56.29 5.28 -2.67
CA VAL A 15 56.34 3.84 -2.38
C VAL A 15 55.12 3.25 -1.66
N ASN A 16 54.15 2.88 -2.50
CA ASN A 16 53.54 1.54 -2.63
C ASN A 16 53.35 0.70 -1.35
N CYS A 17 52.10 0.32 -1.07
CA CYS A 17 51.60 -1.00 -1.47
C CYS A 17 50.14 -1.22 -1.01
N THR A 18 49.35 -1.73 -1.95
CA THR A 18 48.22 -2.64 -1.74
C THR A 18 47.19 -2.27 -0.69
N ASN A 19 46.11 -1.64 -1.13
CA ASN A 19 44.80 -2.11 -0.72
C ASN A 19 43.88 -2.18 -1.94
N LYS A 20 43.33 -3.38 -2.17
CA LYS A 20 42.27 -3.65 -3.13
C LYS A 20 41.06 -2.81 -2.74
N ASN A 21 41.01 -1.58 -3.24
CA ASN A 21 39.75 -0.88 -3.36
C ASN A 21 38.94 -1.69 -4.38
N LYS A 22 37.98 -2.47 -3.87
CA LYS A 22 36.72 -2.66 -4.58
C LYS A 22 36.28 -1.24 -4.95
N THR A 23 36.51 -0.85 -6.19
CA THR A 23 35.84 0.29 -6.79
C THR A 23 34.37 -0.06 -6.63
N ILE A 24 33.74 0.50 -5.60
CA ILE A 24 32.31 0.69 -5.57
C ILE A 24 32.08 1.48 -6.85
N SER A 25 31.68 0.77 -7.90
CA SER A 25 31.15 1.40 -9.08
C SER A 25 30.10 2.35 -8.54
N GLN A 26 30.37 3.64 -8.67
CA GLN A 26 29.31 4.63 -8.68
C GLN A 26 28.38 4.17 -9.79
N ILE A 27 27.37 3.38 -9.42
CA ILE A 27 26.18 3.21 -10.21
C ILE A 27 25.65 4.64 -10.27
N ALA A 28 25.96 5.32 -11.37
CA ALA A 28 25.21 6.48 -11.78
C ALA A 28 23.75 6.08 -11.62
N LYS A 29 23.04 6.70 -10.68
CA LYS A 29 21.59 6.55 -10.54
C LYS A 29 20.97 7.13 -11.81
N GLY A 30 21.00 6.36 -12.89
CA GLY A 30 20.17 6.57 -14.06
C GLY A 30 18.74 6.61 -13.55
N LYS A 31 18.03 7.69 -13.86
CA LYS A 31 16.62 7.83 -13.55
C LYS A 31 15.91 6.62 -14.18
N GLN A 32 15.28 5.78 -13.36
CA GLN A 32 14.60 4.59 -13.87
C GLN A 32 13.45 5.05 -14.78
N ASN A 33 13.45 4.57 -16.03
CA ASN A 33 12.49 5.01 -17.05
C ASN A 33 11.17 4.25 -16.89
N TYR A 34 10.40 4.63 -15.88
CA TYR A 34 9.08 4.05 -15.67
C TYR A 34 8.10 4.45 -16.76
N THR A 35 7.27 3.49 -17.15
CA THR A 35 6.15 3.71 -18.06
C THR A 35 4.84 3.33 -17.37
N THR A 36 3.78 4.10 -17.61
CA THR A 36 2.43 3.76 -17.18
C THR A 36 1.50 3.81 -18.38
N ASN A 37 1.01 2.65 -18.78
CA ASN A 37 0.13 2.49 -19.94
C ASN A 37 -1.32 2.47 -19.49
N VAL A 38 -2.08 3.48 -19.87
CA VAL A 38 -3.51 3.58 -19.56
C VAL A 38 -4.30 2.95 -20.69
N ASN A 39 -5.00 1.87 -20.39
CA ASN A 39 -5.80 1.12 -21.33
C ASN A 39 -7.28 1.27 -20.98
N LEU A 40 -8.06 1.83 -21.91
CA LEU A 40 -9.52 1.77 -21.81
C LEU A 40 -9.97 0.36 -22.20
N CYS A 41 -10.41 -0.40 -21.22
CA CYS A 41 -10.83 -1.79 -21.35
C CYS A 41 -12.31 -1.89 -21.77
N VAL A 42 -12.73 -1.02 -22.68
CA VAL A 42 -14.07 -0.94 -23.28
C VAL A 42 -13.90 -0.92 -24.80
N GLN A 43 -14.56 -1.85 -25.49
CA GLN A 43 -14.50 -2.00 -26.94
C GLN A 43 -15.90 -2.25 -27.48
N ASN A 44 -16.30 -1.55 -28.55
CA ASN A 44 -17.63 -1.68 -29.16
C ASN A 44 -18.77 -1.61 -28.13
N ASN A 45 -18.71 -0.61 -27.22
CA ASN A 45 -19.69 -0.41 -26.15
C ASN A 45 -19.82 -1.61 -25.17
N LYS A 46 -18.82 -2.49 -25.09
CA LYS A 46 -18.78 -3.62 -24.17
C LYS A 46 -17.50 -3.59 -23.35
N ILE A 47 -17.56 -4.12 -22.13
CA ILE A 47 -16.34 -4.38 -21.36
C ILE A 47 -15.50 -5.43 -22.10
N SER A 48 -14.21 -5.17 -22.21
CA SER A 48 -13.27 -6.09 -22.85
C SER A 48 -13.02 -7.34 -22.01
N ASN A 49 -12.51 -8.39 -22.65
CA ASN A 49 -12.07 -9.62 -21.97
C ASN A 49 -11.00 -9.36 -20.90
N ASP A 50 -10.17 -8.34 -21.07
CA ASP A 50 -9.16 -7.96 -20.07
C ASP A 50 -9.78 -7.40 -18.80
N TRP A 51 -10.84 -6.59 -18.92
CA TRP A 51 -11.59 -6.12 -17.76
C TRP A 51 -12.31 -7.29 -17.07
N ILE A 52 -12.99 -8.15 -17.85
CA ILE A 52 -13.67 -9.35 -17.33
C ILE A 52 -12.70 -10.19 -16.51
N LYS A 53 -11.54 -10.56 -17.07
CA LYS A 53 -10.50 -11.31 -16.36
C LYS A 53 -10.04 -10.64 -15.08
N ALA A 54 -9.96 -9.31 -15.05
CA ALA A 54 -9.56 -8.55 -13.87
C ALA A 54 -10.60 -8.61 -12.74
N ILE A 55 -11.90 -8.68 -13.09
CA ILE A 55 -12.99 -8.71 -12.11
C ILE A 55 -13.45 -10.14 -11.76
N THR A 56 -13.20 -11.16 -12.60
CA THR A 56 -13.61 -12.56 -12.35
C THR A 56 -13.07 -13.10 -11.04
N ILE A 57 -11.84 -12.73 -10.65
CA ILE A 57 -11.24 -13.19 -9.39
C ILE A 57 -11.90 -12.58 -8.13
N ARG A 58 -12.83 -11.63 -8.31
CA ARG A 58 -13.43 -10.83 -7.24
C ARG A 58 -14.93 -11.06 -7.08
N HIS A 59 -15.58 -11.67 -8.06
CA HIS A 59 -17.04 -11.81 -8.12
C HIS A 59 -17.45 -13.24 -8.45
N SER A 60 -18.70 -13.58 -8.17
CA SER A 60 -19.24 -14.88 -8.53
C SER A 60 -19.39 -15.02 -10.05
N GLU A 61 -19.33 -16.26 -10.54
CA GLU A 61 -19.56 -16.60 -11.95
C GLU A 61 -20.88 -16.00 -12.47
N LYS A 62 -21.98 -16.19 -11.72
CA LYS A 62 -23.28 -15.59 -12.03
C LYS A 62 -23.24 -14.07 -12.22
N PHE A 63 -22.44 -13.36 -11.41
CA PHE A 63 -22.26 -11.92 -11.57
C PHE A 63 -21.51 -11.62 -12.87
N ILE A 64 -20.41 -12.32 -13.14
CA ILE A 64 -19.61 -12.15 -14.37
C ILE A 64 -20.44 -12.40 -15.62
N ASP A 65 -21.21 -13.48 -15.65
CA ASP A 65 -22.07 -13.84 -16.78
C ASP A 65 -23.06 -12.73 -17.09
N SER A 66 -23.63 -12.12 -16.04
CA SER A 66 -24.57 -11.00 -16.20
C SER A 66 -23.94 -9.77 -16.84
N LEU A 67 -22.62 -9.55 -16.69
CA LEU A 67 -21.93 -8.39 -17.25
C LEU A 67 -21.58 -8.56 -18.73
N SER A 68 -21.30 -9.80 -19.15
CA SER A 68 -20.92 -10.12 -20.53
C SER A 68 -21.97 -9.72 -21.58
N GLN A 69 -23.23 -9.60 -21.15
CA GLN A 69 -24.38 -9.27 -21.98
C GLN A 69 -24.69 -7.76 -22.04
N VAL A 70 -24.00 -6.93 -21.26
CA VAL A 70 -24.32 -5.49 -21.15
C VAL A 70 -23.56 -4.68 -22.20
N GLU A 71 -24.31 -4.11 -23.14
CA GLU A 71 -23.81 -3.14 -24.10
C GLU A 71 -24.23 -1.73 -23.72
N ARG A 72 -23.27 -0.82 -23.48
CA ARG A 72 -23.53 0.60 -23.27
C ARG A 72 -22.32 1.47 -23.63
N THR A 73 -22.60 2.68 -24.06
CA THR A 73 -21.58 3.73 -24.20
C THR A 73 -21.14 4.24 -22.82
N LEU A 74 -19.91 4.75 -22.75
CA LEU A 74 -19.46 5.51 -21.57
C LEU A 74 -20.27 6.80 -21.45
N THR A 75 -20.67 7.16 -20.24
CA THR A 75 -21.30 8.46 -20.00
C THR A 75 -20.28 9.59 -20.17
N LYS A 76 -20.78 10.83 -20.29
CA LYS A 76 -19.93 12.02 -20.35
C LYS A 76 -19.00 12.10 -19.13
N GLU A 77 -19.52 11.81 -17.94
CA GLU A 77 -18.78 11.84 -16.69
C GLU A 77 -17.69 10.75 -16.65
N GLU A 78 -17.99 9.55 -17.16
CA GLU A 78 -16.99 8.46 -17.24
C GLU A 78 -15.86 8.80 -18.22
N ILE A 79 -16.17 9.44 -19.35
CA ILE A 79 -15.18 9.96 -20.29
C ILE A 79 -14.31 11.04 -19.63
N GLU A 80 -14.88 11.91 -18.80
CA GLU A 80 -14.12 12.90 -18.04
C GLU A 80 -13.16 12.25 -17.04
N TRP A 81 -13.59 11.19 -16.35
CA TRP A 81 -12.71 10.39 -15.48
C TRP A 81 -11.60 9.69 -16.25
N TYR A 82 -11.91 9.07 -17.38
CA TYR A 82 -10.91 8.47 -18.28
C TYR A 82 -9.83 9.49 -18.66
N LYS A 83 -10.24 10.70 -19.10
CA LYS A 83 -9.32 11.79 -19.45
C LYS A 83 -8.47 12.22 -18.25
N LEU A 84 -9.07 12.34 -17.06
CA LEU A 84 -8.33 12.66 -15.84
C LEU A 84 -7.27 11.60 -15.58
N VAL A 85 -7.63 10.32 -15.51
CA VAL A 85 -6.68 9.21 -15.28
C VAL A 85 -5.55 9.24 -16.28
N ASN A 86 -5.86 9.33 -17.58
CA ASN A 86 -4.85 9.38 -18.64
C ASN A 86 -3.86 10.53 -18.44
N SER A 87 -4.36 11.71 -18.04
CA SER A 87 -3.50 12.87 -17.76
C SER A 87 -2.60 12.71 -16.53
N ARG A 88 -2.88 11.76 -15.62
CA ARG A 88 -2.08 11.53 -14.42
C ARG A 88 -0.92 10.56 -14.64
N ALA A 89 -0.93 9.75 -15.69
CA ALA A 89 0.08 8.72 -15.93
C ALA A 89 1.54 9.21 -15.85
N PRO A 90 1.91 10.38 -16.42
CA PRO A 90 3.28 10.91 -16.28
C PRO A 90 3.65 11.24 -14.82
N GLN A 91 2.70 11.77 -14.03
CA GLN A 91 2.95 12.03 -12.61
C GLN A 91 3.19 10.73 -11.85
N TRP A 92 2.42 9.68 -12.15
CA TRP A 92 2.56 8.40 -11.47
C TRP A 92 3.92 7.77 -11.66
N ASN A 93 4.52 7.89 -12.84
CA ASN A 93 5.90 7.46 -13.08
C ASN A 93 6.89 8.17 -12.14
N GLN A 94 6.67 9.44 -11.80
CA GLN A 94 7.51 10.18 -10.86
C GLN A 94 7.31 9.74 -9.40
N LEU A 95 6.17 9.14 -9.05
CA LEU A 95 5.87 8.70 -7.70
C LEU A 95 6.50 7.34 -7.37
N LYS A 96 6.72 6.48 -8.37
CA LYS A 96 7.09 5.06 -8.15
C LYS A 96 8.34 4.88 -7.31
N ASP A 97 9.38 5.69 -7.53
CA ASP A 97 10.62 5.63 -6.74
C ASP A 97 10.37 5.93 -5.26
N SER A 98 9.59 6.99 -4.98
CA SER A 98 9.22 7.36 -3.61
C SER A 98 8.42 6.24 -2.93
N LEU A 99 7.44 5.67 -3.64
CA LEU A 99 6.61 4.60 -3.12
C LEU A 99 7.38 3.31 -2.83
N LYS A 100 8.45 3.04 -3.59
CA LYS A 100 9.34 1.89 -3.44
C LYS A 100 10.29 2.00 -2.25
N VAL A 101 10.59 3.20 -1.76
CA VAL A 101 11.58 3.44 -0.68
C VAL A 101 11.47 2.44 0.49
N PRO A 102 10.30 2.20 1.10
CA PRO A 102 10.23 1.34 2.27
C PRO A 102 10.33 -0.16 1.95
N PHE A 103 10.21 -0.52 0.67
CA PHE A 103 10.32 -1.88 0.17
C PHE A 103 11.77 -2.26 -0.20
N GLY A 104 12.69 -1.30 -0.27
CA GLY A 104 14.11 -1.56 -0.59
C GLY A 104 14.31 -2.00 -2.04
N ASP A 105 15.06 -3.07 -2.25
CA ASP A 105 15.57 -3.49 -3.57
C ASP A 105 14.56 -4.29 -4.41
N ILE A 106 13.27 -4.27 -4.05
CA ILE A 106 12.24 -4.97 -4.81
C ILE A 106 12.14 -4.44 -6.24
N TYR A 107 12.16 -5.36 -7.19
CA TYR A 107 11.97 -5.06 -8.59
C TYR A 107 10.53 -5.35 -9.04
N ILE A 108 9.81 -4.31 -9.44
CA ILE A 108 8.61 -4.43 -10.29
C ILE A 108 9.03 -3.99 -11.69
N ASN A 109 8.44 -4.60 -12.72
CA ASN A 109 8.63 -4.17 -14.10
C ASN A 109 8.38 -2.67 -14.25
N ASP A 110 9.26 -2.00 -15.01
CA ASP A 110 9.19 -0.56 -15.26
C ASP A 110 7.86 -0.11 -15.86
N THR A 111 7.19 -1.02 -16.57
CA THR A 111 5.86 -0.81 -17.13
C THR A 111 4.77 -1.24 -16.16
N THR A 112 3.93 -0.28 -15.76
CA THR A 112 2.68 -0.53 -15.05
C THR A 112 1.51 -0.32 -15.99
N TYR A 113 0.51 -1.20 -15.93
CA TYR A 113 -0.72 -1.05 -16.70
C TYR A 113 -1.82 -0.47 -15.81
N VAL A 114 -2.59 0.45 -16.36
CA VAL A 114 -3.78 1.01 -15.72
C VAL A 114 -4.99 0.65 -16.57
N TYR A 115 -5.80 -0.27 -16.07
CA TYR A 115 -7.00 -0.75 -16.76
C TYR A 115 -8.19 0.08 -16.31
N LEU A 116 -8.95 0.60 -17.27
CA LEU A 116 -10.14 1.41 -17.04
C LEU A 116 -11.34 0.69 -17.61
N GLY A 117 -12.27 0.28 -16.74
CA GLY A 117 -13.53 -0.32 -17.15
C GLY A 117 -14.71 0.30 -16.43
N TYR A 118 -15.88 -0.28 -16.67
CA TYR A 118 -17.09 0.00 -15.92
C TYR A 118 -17.62 -1.33 -15.35
N GLN A 119 -18.29 -1.29 -14.19
CA GLN A 119 -18.73 -2.47 -13.40
C GLN A 119 -17.60 -3.17 -12.61
N GLY A 120 -17.97 -4.03 -11.64
CA GLY A 120 -17.05 -4.71 -10.73
C GLY A 120 -17.00 -4.18 -9.30
N HIS A 121 -17.95 -3.30 -8.93
CA HIS A 121 -18.18 -2.70 -7.60
C HIS A 121 -17.08 -1.79 -7.03
N ASP A 122 -15.84 -2.28 -6.90
CA ASP A 122 -14.74 -1.52 -6.32
C ASP A 122 -14.35 -0.33 -7.21
N ASP A 123 -13.90 0.76 -6.61
CA ASP A 123 -13.43 1.96 -7.31
C ASP A 123 -12.00 1.80 -7.84
N ALA A 124 -11.14 1.14 -7.07
CA ALA A 124 -9.79 0.77 -7.45
C ALA A 124 -9.42 -0.62 -6.92
N PHE A 125 -8.55 -1.33 -7.64
CA PHE A 125 -7.95 -2.60 -7.18
C PHE A 125 -6.71 -2.95 -8.02
N THR A 126 -5.91 -3.90 -7.56
CA THR A 126 -4.82 -4.47 -8.35
C THR A 126 -5.22 -5.79 -9.02
N TYR A 127 -4.71 -6.02 -10.23
CA TYR A 127 -4.80 -7.30 -10.95
C TYR A 127 -3.39 -7.85 -11.22
N LYS A 128 -3.18 -9.14 -10.92
CA LYS A 128 -1.87 -9.81 -11.02
C LYS A 128 -0.77 -8.98 -10.31
N TYR A 129 0.36 -8.75 -11.00
CA TYR A 129 1.61 -8.22 -10.43
C TYR A 129 2.03 -6.85 -11.00
N GLN A 130 1.34 -6.31 -12.01
CA GLN A 130 1.74 -5.07 -12.68
C GLN A 130 0.56 -4.21 -13.17
N THR A 131 -0.66 -4.54 -12.75
CA THR A 131 -1.87 -3.86 -13.23
C THR A 131 -2.63 -3.23 -12.07
N VAL A 132 -2.91 -1.94 -12.20
CA VAL A 132 -3.87 -1.18 -11.40
C VAL A 132 -5.15 -1.05 -12.20
N CYS A 133 -6.31 -1.22 -11.57
CA CYS A 133 -7.61 -1.12 -12.21
C CYS A 133 -8.40 0.02 -11.58
N PHE A 134 -9.08 0.83 -12.39
CA PHE A 134 -10.06 1.79 -11.91
C PHE A 134 -11.41 1.59 -12.59
N ASN A 135 -12.47 1.60 -11.81
CA ASN A 135 -13.85 1.47 -12.28
C ASN A 135 -14.46 2.86 -12.44
N LEU A 136 -14.65 3.29 -13.69
CA LEU A 136 -15.13 4.62 -14.02
C LEU A 136 -16.51 4.91 -13.42
N THR A 137 -17.43 3.94 -13.42
CA THR A 137 -18.77 4.11 -12.84
C THR A 137 -18.71 4.31 -11.33
N ALA A 138 -17.86 3.54 -10.64
CA ALA A 138 -17.67 3.72 -9.19
C ALA A 138 -17.04 5.09 -8.88
N LEU A 139 -16.06 5.54 -9.69
CA LEU A 139 -15.46 6.86 -9.52
C LEU A 139 -16.49 7.99 -9.67
N VAL A 140 -17.36 7.92 -10.68
CA VAL A 140 -18.46 8.89 -10.88
C VAL A 140 -19.40 8.88 -9.68
N LYS A 141 -19.86 7.69 -9.27
CA LYS A 141 -20.84 7.53 -8.21
C LYS A 141 -20.33 8.02 -6.86
N GLU A 142 -19.11 7.65 -6.49
CA GLU A 142 -18.58 7.90 -5.14
C GLU A 142 -17.92 9.28 -5.01
N TYR A 143 -17.41 9.86 -6.11
CA TYR A 143 -16.58 11.08 -6.07
C TYR A 143 -17.07 12.22 -6.97
N GLY A 144 -18.17 12.01 -7.72
CA GLY A 144 -18.79 13.02 -8.57
C GLY A 144 -17.94 13.37 -9.80
N SER A 145 -17.97 14.65 -10.20
CA SER A 145 -17.29 15.11 -11.42
C SER A 145 -15.77 15.04 -11.30
N ALA A 146 -15.12 14.46 -12.32
CA ALA A 146 -13.65 14.43 -12.45
C ALA A 146 -13.00 15.83 -12.48
N LYS A 147 -13.76 16.87 -12.85
CA LYS A 147 -13.26 18.26 -12.94
C LYS A 147 -13.01 18.92 -11.59
N GLN A 148 -13.50 18.34 -10.49
CA GLN A 148 -13.22 18.89 -9.16
C GLN A 148 -11.73 18.80 -8.85
N ALA A 149 -11.10 19.92 -8.46
CA ALA A 149 -9.65 19.98 -8.21
C ALA A 149 -9.15 18.90 -7.24
N LYS A 150 -9.94 18.57 -6.21
CA LYS A 150 -9.63 17.50 -5.25
C LYS A 150 -9.53 16.10 -5.88
N ASN A 151 -10.21 15.85 -7.01
CA ASN A 151 -10.20 14.55 -7.68
C ASN A 151 -8.86 14.27 -8.38
N LYS A 152 -8.13 15.31 -8.80
CA LYS A 152 -6.75 15.16 -9.32
C LYS A 152 -5.82 14.53 -8.29
N ILE A 153 -5.80 15.11 -7.08
CA ILE A 153 -4.97 14.64 -5.95
C ILE A 153 -5.45 13.27 -5.47
N ARG A 154 -6.77 13.05 -5.45
CA ARG A 154 -7.36 11.76 -5.10
C ARG A 154 -6.88 10.64 -6.01
N MET A 155 -6.80 10.88 -7.32
CA MET A 155 -6.30 9.87 -8.26
C MET A 155 -4.84 9.51 -8.03
N ASP A 156 -4.00 10.47 -7.66
CA ASP A 156 -2.61 10.17 -7.28
C ASP A 156 -2.54 9.29 -6.04
N ARG A 157 -3.41 9.55 -5.06
CA ARG A 157 -3.52 8.75 -3.84
C ARG A 157 -4.06 7.34 -4.10
N PHE A 158 -5.04 7.18 -4.98
CA PHE A 158 -5.55 5.87 -5.38
C PHE A 158 -4.50 5.07 -6.13
N PHE A 159 -3.80 5.70 -7.07
CA PHE A 159 -2.67 5.05 -7.72
C PHE A 159 -1.59 4.65 -6.71
N ALA A 160 -1.21 5.53 -5.78
CA ALA A 160 -0.21 5.22 -4.77
C ALA A 160 -0.60 4.05 -3.86
N HIS A 161 -1.88 3.95 -3.50
CA HIS A 161 -2.46 2.83 -2.76
C HIS A 161 -2.31 1.51 -3.53
N GLU A 162 -2.83 1.46 -4.75
CA GLU A 162 -2.80 0.23 -5.55
C GLU A 162 -1.38 -0.13 -6.00
N TYR A 163 -0.53 0.86 -6.28
CA TYR A 163 0.87 0.59 -6.59
C TYR A 163 1.63 0.04 -5.38
N THR A 164 1.32 0.52 -4.16
CA THR A 164 1.85 -0.06 -2.92
C THR A 164 1.41 -1.51 -2.74
N HIS A 165 0.20 -1.85 -3.16
CA HIS A 165 -0.23 -3.25 -3.21
C HIS A 165 0.58 -4.11 -4.19
N LEU A 166 0.93 -3.59 -5.38
CA LEU A 166 1.83 -4.30 -6.29
C LEU A 166 3.21 -4.53 -5.64
N LEU A 167 3.76 -3.51 -4.97
CA LEU A 167 5.01 -3.63 -4.20
C LEU A 167 4.92 -4.68 -3.11
N SER A 168 3.83 -4.71 -2.36
CA SER A 168 3.59 -5.72 -1.32
C SER A 168 3.48 -7.14 -1.89
N LYS A 169 2.83 -7.34 -3.04
CA LYS A 169 2.74 -8.66 -3.68
C LYS A 169 4.11 -9.17 -4.13
N GLU A 170 4.89 -8.29 -4.76
CA GLU A 170 6.22 -8.65 -5.21
C GLU A 170 7.16 -8.91 -4.02
N TRP A 171 7.06 -8.11 -2.96
CA TRP A 171 7.75 -8.37 -1.70
C TRP A 171 7.44 -9.73 -1.10
N ALA A 172 6.15 -10.07 -1.02
CA ALA A 172 5.70 -11.33 -0.45
C ALA A 172 6.23 -12.54 -1.25
N LYS A 173 6.31 -12.39 -2.59
CA LYS A 173 6.88 -13.40 -3.48
C LYS A 173 8.38 -13.60 -3.26
N GLN A 174 9.14 -12.49 -3.17
CA GLN A 174 10.61 -12.55 -3.01
C GLN A 174 11.05 -12.97 -1.61
N THR A 175 10.19 -12.81 -0.60
CA THR A 175 10.48 -13.18 0.80
C THR A 175 9.78 -14.45 1.27
N GLU A 176 9.17 -15.19 0.34
CA GLU A 176 8.49 -16.47 0.60
C GLU A 176 7.49 -16.40 1.77
N GLN A 177 6.65 -15.36 1.79
CA GLN A 177 5.63 -15.23 2.84
C GLN A 177 4.66 -16.40 2.78
N ASN A 178 4.75 -17.29 3.78
CA ASN A 178 3.92 -18.47 3.91
C ASN A 178 2.57 -18.11 4.56
N LEU A 179 1.57 -17.74 3.75
CA LEU A 179 0.19 -17.51 4.20
C LEU A 179 -0.60 -18.81 4.27
N LYS A 180 -0.30 -19.67 5.25
CA LYS A 180 -0.86 -21.03 5.34
C LYS A 180 -2.13 -21.11 6.17
N THR A 181 -2.27 -20.23 7.15
CA THR A 181 -3.38 -20.28 8.12
C THR A 181 -4.34 -19.10 7.96
N PHE A 182 -5.54 -19.23 8.55
CA PHE A 182 -6.48 -18.11 8.64
C PHE A 182 -5.85 -16.91 9.37
N LYS A 183 -5.09 -17.17 10.45
CA LYS A 183 -4.32 -16.14 11.15
C LYS A 183 -3.36 -15.41 10.22
N ASP A 184 -2.56 -16.14 9.45
CA ASP A 184 -1.60 -15.52 8.52
C ASP A 184 -2.29 -14.61 7.50
N SER A 185 -3.44 -15.05 6.97
CA SER A 185 -4.26 -14.26 6.04
C SER A 185 -4.78 -12.97 6.68
N ILE A 186 -5.28 -13.02 7.92
CA ILE A 186 -5.75 -11.83 8.64
C ILE A 186 -4.59 -10.86 8.92
N LEU A 187 -3.46 -11.36 9.43
CA LEU A 187 -2.30 -10.54 9.74
C LEU A 187 -1.75 -9.87 8.47
N TRP A 188 -1.69 -10.63 7.38
CA TRP A 188 -1.31 -10.13 6.07
C TRP A 188 -2.26 -9.07 5.56
N GLU A 189 -3.57 -9.30 5.57
CA GLU A 189 -4.55 -8.34 5.07
C GLU A 189 -4.52 -7.03 5.88
N CYS A 190 -4.40 -7.10 7.21
CA CYS A 190 -4.18 -5.92 8.06
C CYS A 190 -3.00 -5.06 7.58
N MET A 191 -1.84 -5.69 7.34
CA MET A 191 -0.63 -5.00 6.90
C MET A 191 -0.71 -4.53 5.45
N TYR A 192 -1.18 -5.38 4.54
CA TYR A 192 -1.32 -5.12 3.12
C TYR A 192 -2.26 -3.93 2.88
N GLU A 193 -3.47 -3.98 3.41
CA GLU A 193 -4.48 -2.92 3.31
C GLU A 193 -4.10 -1.69 4.14
N GLY A 194 -3.45 -1.87 5.28
CA GLY A 194 -2.93 -0.78 6.10
C GLY A 194 -1.87 0.05 5.36
N LEU A 195 -0.94 -0.61 4.64
CA LEU A 195 0.07 0.05 3.81
C LEU A 195 -0.55 0.82 2.64
N GLY A 196 -1.53 0.21 1.95
CA GLY A 196 -2.29 0.91 0.93
C GLY A 196 -3.01 2.13 1.52
N MET A 197 -3.76 1.94 2.60
CA MET A 197 -4.54 3.00 3.25
C MET A 197 -3.66 4.13 3.77
N TYR A 198 -2.44 3.84 4.25
CA TYR A 198 -1.46 4.87 4.61
C TYR A 198 -1.19 5.84 3.46
N ARG A 199 -1.16 5.36 2.21
CA ARG A 199 -0.97 6.20 1.01
C ARG A 199 -2.21 7.01 0.62
N SER A 200 -3.41 6.50 0.92
CA SER A 200 -4.66 7.07 0.41
C SER A 200 -5.60 7.64 1.45
N MET A 201 -5.27 7.61 2.73
CA MET A 201 -6.08 8.29 3.75
C MET A 201 -5.98 9.81 3.61
N SER A 202 -7.01 10.52 4.07
CA SER A 202 -7.03 11.99 4.04
C SER A 202 -6.27 12.58 5.23
N ASP A 203 -5.78 13.81 5.07
CA ASP A 203 -4.93 14.52 6.03
C ASP A 203 -5.50 14.54 7.45
N LYS A 204 -6.84 14.56 7.59
CA LYS A 204 -7.52 14.49 8.89
C LYS A 204 -7.21 13.22 9.71
N TRP A 205 -6.71 12.16 9.08
CA TRP A 205 -6.34 10.90 9.72
C TRP A 205 -4.88 10.85 10.14
N PHE A 206 -4.01 11.63 9.49
CA PHE A 206 -2.58 11.64 9.78
C PHE A 206 -2.32 12.18 11.19
N PRO A 207 -1.28 11.67 11.88
CA PRO A 207 -0.91 12.13 13.21
C PRO A 207 -0.49 13.62 13.21
N LYS A 208 -0.59 14.24 14.38
CA LYS A 208 -0.10 15.60 14.65
C LYS A 208 1.10 15.50 15.59
N GLY A 209 2.31 15.60 15.02
CA GLY A 209 3.54 15.29 15.76
C GLY A 209 3.54 13.83 16.20
N ASP A 210 3.85 13.57 17.48
CA ASP A 210 3.85 12.23 18.06
C ASP A 210 2.47 11.76 18.57
N SER A 211 1.40 12.51 18.29
CA SER A 211 0.03 12.21 18.75
C SER A 211 -0.93 11.86 17.61
N LEU A 212 -1.97 11.08 17.94
CA LEU A 212 -3.08 10.82 17.03
C LEU A 212 -3.80 12.13 16.66
N SER A 213 -4.36 12.19 15.46
CA SER A 213 -5.35 13.22 15.14
C SER A 213 -6.63 13.00 15.95
N THR A 214 -7.39 14.07 16.21
CA THR A 214 -8.70 14.00 16.89
C THR A 214 -9.66 13.01 16.21
N VAL A 215 -9.61 12.92 14.87
CA VAL A 215 -10.47 11.99 14.11
C VAL A 215 -10.04 10.55 14.34
N ALA A 216 -8.73 10.25 14.30
CA ALA A 216 -8.21 8.92 14.56
C ALA A 216 -8.47 8.49 16.01
N ASP A 217 -8.13 9.36 16.96
CA ASP A 217 -8.28 9.13 18.40
C ASP A 217 -9.72 8.73 18.77
N LYS A 218 -10.71 9.58 18.41
CA LYS A 218 -12.13 9.28 18.64
C LYS A 218 -12.61 8.02 17.91
N THR A 219 -12.06 7.72 16.74
CA THR A 219 -12.42 6.48 16.02
C THR A 219 -11.84 5.24 16.72
N PHE A 220 -10.66 5.36 17.31
CA PHE A 220 -9.94 4.27 17.94
C PHE A 220 -10.48 3.90 19.32
N GLU A 221 -11.22 4.78 20.00
CA GLU A 221 -12.08 4.42 21.13
C GLU A 221 -13.00 3.23 20.81
N THR A 222 -13.50 3.16 19.56
CA THR A 222 -14.34 2.05 19.07
C THR A 222 -13.52 0.92 18.46
N LEU A 223 -12.52 1.25 17.62
CA LEU A 223 -11.81 0.21 16.85
C LEU A 223 -10.79 -0.58 17.66
N TYR A 224 -10.12 0.01 18.66
CA TYR A 224 -9.10 -0.71 19.45
C TYR A 224 -9.67 -1.90 20.25
N PRO A 225 -10.85 -1.79 20.91
CA PRO A 225 -11.51 -2.95 21.49
C PRO A 225 -11.78 -4.04 20.45
N ILE A 226 -12.36 -3.69 19.30
CA ILE A 226 -12.69 -4.65 18.24
C ILE A 226 -11.43 -5.34 17.71
N PHE A 227 -10.39 -4.56 17.40
CA PHE A 227 -9.10 -5.08 16.95
C PHE A 227 -8.51 -6.06 17.95
N THR A 228 -8.49 -5.68 19.23
CA THR A 228 -7.91 -6.48 20.31
C THR A 228 -8.66 -7.79 20.50
N GLU A 229 -9.99 -7.73 20.62
CA GLU A 229 -10.82 -8.93 20.80
C GLU A 229 -10.65 -9.89 19.63
N ARG A 230 -10.73 -9.40 18.39
CA ARG A 230 -10.66 -10.25 17.20
C ARG A 230 -9.29 -10.91 17.05
N LEU A 231 -8.19 -10.17 17.24
CA LEU A 231 -6.86 -10.77 17.16
C LEU A 231 -6.60 -11.78 18.28
N ILE A 232 -7.09 -11.52 19.49
CA ILE A 232 -7.00 -12.50 20.57
C ILE A 232 -7.79 -13.76 20.23
N THR A 233 -9.03 -13.63 19.76
CA THR A 233 -9.82 -14.80 19.32
C THR A 233 -9.09 -15.58 18.23
N ILE A 234 -8.52 -14.90 17.23
CA ILE A 234 -7.73 -15.54 16.16
C ILE A 234 -6.50 -16.28 16.71
N GLU A 235 -5.88 -15.73 17.76
CA GLU A 235 -4.70 -16.34 18.38
C GLU A 235 -5.02 -17.56 19.23
N THR A 236 -6.08 -17.47 20.04
CA THR A 236 -6.34 -18.43 21.11
C THR A 236 -7.35 -19.51 20.72
N SER A 237 -8.10 -19.33 19.62
CA SER A 237 -9.06 -20.33 19.17
C SER A 237 -8.38 -21.45 18.40
N GLU A 238 -8.45 -22.66 18.92
CA GLU A 238 -7.92 -23.86 18.26
C GLU A 238 -8.70 -24.20 16.97
N ASN A 239 -10.03 -24.02 16.98
CA ASN A 239 -10.91 -24.31 15.85
C ASN A 239 -11.92 -23.16 15.64
N LEU A 240 -11.80 -22.45 14.51
CA LEU A 240 -12.74 -21.41 14.10
C LEU A 240 -13.74 -21.97 13.10
N THR A 241 -15.04 -21.83 13.40
CA THR A 241 -16.11 -22.15 12.45
C THR A 241 -16.08 -21.21 11.24
N GLN A 242 -16.81 -21.55 10.17
CA GLN A 242 -16.90 -20.65 9.02
C GLN A 242 -17.59 -19.33 9.39
N ASP A 243 -18.60 -19.38 10.25
CA ASP A 243 -19.28 -18.18 10.76
C ASP A 243 -18.36 -17.31 11.61
N ASP A 244 -17.48 -17.93 12.41
CA ASP A 244 -16.43 -17.20 13.12
C ASP A 244 -15.50 -16.48 12.16
N LYS A 245 -15.02 -17.18 11.12
CA LYS A 245 -14.13 -16.59 10.11
C LYS A 245 -14.80 -15.41 9.39
N ILE A 246 -16.06 -15.54 9.00
CA ILE A 246 -16.84 -14.47 8.37
C ILE A 246 -16.98 -13.28 9.33
N ARG A 247 -17.36 -13.54 10.59
CA ARG A 247 -17.51 -12.52 11.63
C ARG A 247 -16.20 -11.79 11.90
N LEU A 248 -15.10 -12.52 12.03
CA LEU A 248 -13.75 -11.99 12.27
C LEU A 248 -13.26 -11.17 11.07
N HIS A 249 -13.53 -11.62 9.83
CA HIS A 249 -13.16 -10.90 8.61
C HIS A 249 -14.00 -9.65 8.34
N LYS A 250 -15.26 -9.61 8.80
CA LYS A 250 -16.18 -8.49 8.55
C LYS A 250 -15.59 -7.14 8.94
N ASN A 251 -15.50 -6.22 7.99
CA ASN A 251 -14.89 -4.90 8.14
C ASN A 251 -13.40 -4.91 8.56
N LEU A 252 -12.65 -5.97 8.26
CA LEU A 252 -11.19 -6.01 8.48
C LEU A 252 -10.50 -4.87 7.72
N SER A 253 -10.73 -4.83 6.41
CA SER A 253 -10.18 -3.84 5.48
C SER A 253 -11.22 -3.18 4.58
N ARG A 254 -12.44 -3.72 4.53
CA ARG A 254 -13.51 -3.30 3.62
C ARG A 254 -14.62 -2.52 4.34
N GLY A 255 -15.41 -1.80 3.55
CA GLY A 255 -16.52 -0.98 4.03
C GLY A 255 -16.10 0.42 4.48
N SER A 256 -16.99 1.08 5.23
CA SER A 256 -16.76 2.46 5.70
C SER A 256 -15.45 2.57 6.48
N MET A 257 -14.66 3.61 6.18
CA MET A 257 -13.35 3.85 6.78
C MET A 257 -13.36 3.73 8.31
N LYS A 258 -14.38 4.30 8.98
CA LYS A 258 -14.52 4.28 10.44
C LYS A 258 -14.84 2.89 11.04
N LYS A 259 -15.17 1.91 10.20
CA LYS A 259 -15.47 0.53 10.61
C LYS A 259 -14.32 -0.44 10.33
N LYS A 260 -13.31 -0.03 9.56
CA LYS A 260 -12.17 -0.86 9.13
C LYS A 260 -11.25 -1.18 10.32
N TRP A 261 -11.58 -2.21 11.09
CA TRP A 261 -10.93 -2.44 12.38
C TRP A 261 -9.47 -2.91 12.26
N GLY A 262 -9.06 -3.53 11.15
CA GLY A 262 -7.67 -3.95 10.93
C GLY A 262 -6.86 -2.92 10.17
N ALA A 263 -7.28 -2.60 8.95
CA ALA A 263 -6.49 -1.76 8.04
C ALA A 263 -6.34 -0.30 8.51
N LEU A 264 -7.37 0.31 9.12
CA LEU A 264 -7.29 1.73 9.52
C LEU A 264 -6.33 1.95 10.70
N PRO A 265 -6.38 1.19 11.81
CA PRO A 265 -5.36 1.28 12.87
C PRO A 265 -3.94 1.15 12.34
N VAL A 266 -3.69 0.14 11.49
CA VAL A 266 -2.36 -0.09 10.90
C VAL A 266 -1.92 1.10 10.06
N ALA A 267 -2.78 1.64 9.19
CA ALA A 267 -2.45 2.79 8.37
C ALA A 267 -2.01 4.02 9.21
N VAL A 268 -2.71 4.28 10.31
CA VAL A 268 -2.37 5.41 11.20
C VAL A 268 -1.10 5.13 11.99
N TRP A 269 -0.88 3.89 12.47
CA TRP A 269 0.36 3.51 13.14
C TRP A 269 1.57 3.63 12.20
N LEU A 270 1.43 3.18 10.96
CA LEU A 270 2.47 3.38 9.94
C LEU A 270 2.72 4.87 9.68
N ALA A 271 1.69 5.71 9.68
CA ALA A 271 1.91 7.15 9.59
C ALA A 271 2.71 7.69 10.78
N MET A 272 2.42 7.24 12.01
CA MET A 272 3.20 7.58 13.20
C MET A 272 4.64 7.10 13.13
N GLU A 273 4.88 5.88 12.62
CA GLU A 273 6.22 5.32 12.41
C GLU A 273 7.00 6.08 11.33
N SER A 274 6.32 6.48 10.25
CA SER A 274 6.97 7.18 9.15
C SER A 274 7.58 8.50 9.62
N LYS A 275 6.92 9.23 10.51
CA LYS A 275 7.27 10.61 10.88
C LYS A 275 7.54 11.50 9.65
N GLY A 276 6.79 11.26 8.56
CA GLY A 276 6.97 11.97 7.28
C GLY A 276 8.15 11.48 6.43
N ASN A 277 8.87 10.42 6.86
CA ASN A 277 9.96 9.81 6.12
C ASN A 277 9.73 8.31 5.95
N ASP A 278 9.38 7.90 4.73
CA ASP A 278 9.10 6.50 4.39
C ASP A 278 10.24 5.53 4.71
N LYS A 279 11.50 5.98 4.75
CA LYS A 279 12.62 5.11 5.15
C LYS A 279 12.42 4.48 6.54
N ASN A 280 11.68 5.16 7.42
CA ASN A 280 11.36 4.64 8.75
C ASN A 280 10.39 3.45 8.72
N LEU A 281 9.74 3.18 7.58
CA LEU A 281 8.86 2.03 7.40
C LEU A 281 9.60 0.75 7.02
N ILE A 282 10.87 0.84 6.60
CA ILE A 282 11.67 -0.33 6.18
C ILE A 282 11.66 -1.45 7.22
N PRO A 283 11.88 -1.22 8.54
CA PRO A 283 11.87 -2.29 9.52
C PRO A 283 10.50 -2.98 9.60
N TRP A 284 9.42 -2.20 9.51
CA TRP A 284 8.05 -2.71 9.58
C TRP A 284 7.68 -3.53 8.35
N ILE A 285 8.08 -3.09 7.15
CA ILE A 285 7.84 -3.85 5.92
C ILE A 285 8.65 -5.15 5.92
N LYS A 286 9.92 -5.12 6.35
CA LYS A 286 10.76 -6.34 6.44
C LYS A 286 10.16 -7.42 7.35
N MET A 287 9.39 -7.03 8.37
CA MET A 287 8.70 -7.99 9.25
C MET A 287 7.44 -8.61 8.61
N GLY A 288 6.92 -8.04 7.53
CA GLY A 288 5.71 -8.51 6.86
C GLY A 288 4.49 -8.51 7.76
N SER A 289 3.68 -9.56 7.67
CA SER A 289 2.49 -9.75 8.51
C SER A 289 2.82 -9.80 10.01
N LYS A 290 4.04 -10.21 10.39
CA LYS A 290 4.50 -10.25 11.80
C LYS A 290 4.65 -8.86 12.41
N ALA A 291 4.75 -7.80 11.60
CA ALA A 291 4.81 -6.41 12.07
C ALA A 291 3.57 -6.00 12.87
N LEU A 292 2.42 -6.64 12.62
CA LEU A 292 1.16 -6.25 13.24
C LEU A 292 1.21 -6.33 14.76
N ILE A 293 1.81 -7.40 15.31
CA ILE A 293 1.84 -7.64 16.76
C ILE A 293 2.69 -6.58 17.49
N PRO A 294 3.94 -6.29 17.07
CA PRO A 294 4.72 -5.24 17.73
C PRO A 294 4.12 -3.83 17.54
N LEU A 295 3.52 -3.53 16.37
CA LEU A 295 2.79 -2.26 16.18
C LEU A 295 1.64 -2.13 17.18
N ALA A 296 0.84 -3.18 17.34
CA ALA A 296 -0.26 -3.21 18.30
C ALA A 296 0.23 -3.06 19.75
N LYS A 297 1.31 -3.75 20.14
CA LYS A 297 1.93 -3.60 21.48
C LYS A 297 2.39 -2.17 21.75
N LYS A 298 2.91 -1.49 20.72
CA LYS A 298 3.38 -0.11 20.80
C LYS A 298 2.21 0.86 20.95
N TYR A 299 1.22 0.79 20.06
CA TYR A 299 0.21 1.85 19.89
C TYR A 299 -1.16 1.61 20.51
N LEU A 300 -1.53 0.37 20.86
CA LEU A 300 -2.75 0.18 21.64
C LEU A 300 -2.62 0.93 22.98
N THR A 301 -3.76 1.45 23.45
CA THR A 301 -3.88 2.20 24.70
C THR A 301 -4.92 1.57 25.64
N GLY A 302 -4.95 2.03 26.90
CA GLY A 302 -5.96 1.64 27.89
C GLY A 302 -6.14 0.12 28.08
N LYS A 303 -7.39 -0.30 28.27
CA LYS A 303 -7.77 -1.71 28.51
C LYS A 303 -7.37 -2.62 27.35
N SER A 304 -7.48 -2.14 26.11
CA SER A 304 -7.06 -2.87 24.91
C SER A 304 -5.58 -3.24 24.94
N LYS A 305 -4.70 -2.30 25.28
CA LYS A 305 -3.25 -2.58 25.43
C LYS A 305 -2.97 -3.64 26.50
N ILE A 306 -3.62 -3.51 27.65
CA ILE A 306 -3.44 -4.43 28.79
C ILE A 306 -3.88 -5.83 28.39
N LYS A 307 -5.05 -5.97 27.75
CA LYS A 307 -5.56 -7.28 27.32
C LYS A 307 -4.68 -7.89 26.23
N PHE A 308 -4.27 -7.10 25.24
CA PHE A 308 -3.43 -7.57 24.14
C PHE A 308 -2.08 -8.13 24.64
N LYS A 309 -1.41 -7.42 25.54
CA LYS A 309 -0.11 -7.83 26.12
C LYS A 309 -0.18 -9.09 27.00
N LYS A 310 -1.36 -9.48 27.49
CA LYS A 310 -1.52 -10.72 28.26
C LYS A 310 -1.49 -11.97 27.37
N VAL A 311 -1.83 -11.80 26.09
CA VAL A 311 -1.92 -12.91 25.13
C VAL A 311 -0.70 -12.95 24.22
N PHE A 312 -0.21 -11.79 23.78
CA PHE A 312 0.94 -11.65 22.88
C PHE A 312 2.15 -11.07 23.58
#